data_AF-A0A6A4HE49-F1
#
_entry.id   AF-A0A6A4HE49-F1
#
_cell.length_a   1.000
_cell.length_b   1.000
_cell.length_c   1.000
_cell.angle_alpha   90.00
_cell.angle_beta   90.00
_cell.angle_gamma   90.00
#
_symmetry.space_group_name_H-M   'P 1'
#
loop_
_entity.id
_entity.type
_entity.pdbx_description
1 polymer ?
#
loop_
_entity_poly.entity_id
_entity_poly.type
_entity_poly.pdbx_seq_one_letter_code
_entity_poly.pdbx_strand_id
1 'polypeptide(L)'
;MPNEMMEVCMQLCHIRSCPSFPSPSTSPKLRHLQLHLLNNLQPFLPLTKMRQSMLHPLQALPLPAEMSLPTKKFLAQNVLTSKKLKKQMEEEKKVDSTVYEYDEVWDKMQQAKQTQKEAKETDLKNPKPKYIHNLLISAETRRLDHLRAEEKLMQLERLREGDEFADKESFVTQRTKTRWKKSAKRKRRRTREKVGKN
;
A
#
# COMPACT_ATOMS: atom_id res chain seq x y z
N MET A 1 -0.61 28.48 49.11
CA MET A 1 0.44 28.68 48.09
C MET A 1 0.20 27.74 46.91
N PRO A 2 -0.46 28.19 45.83
CA PRO A 2 -0.34 27.50 44.55
C PRO A 2 -0.24 28.52 43.39
N ASN A 3 0.95 29.05 43.13
CA ASN A 3 1.17 30.01 42.03
C ASN A 3 2.29 29.61 41.07
N GLU A 4 2.79 28.38 41.08
CA GLU A 4 3.90 27.99 40.17
C GLU A 4 3.54 26.92 39.12
N MET A 5 2.36 26.29 39.19
CA MET A 5 1.96 25.28 38.20
C MET A 5 1.19 25.84 36.99
N MET A 6 0.88 27.15 36.97
CA MET A 6 0.24 27.79 35.82
C MET A 6 1.21 28.49 34.86
N GLU A 7 2.45 28.81 35.29
CA GLU A 7 3.40 29.50 34.41
C GLU A 7 4.10 28.58 33.41
N VAL A 8 4.24 27.29 33.69
CA VAL A 8 4.85 26.34 32.72
C VAL A 8 3.89 25.98 31.58
N CYS A 9 2.58 26.23 31.74
CA CYS A 9 1.60 25.93 30.70
C CYS A 9 1.47 27.04 29.64
N MET A 10 1.81 28.30 29.97
CA MET A 10 1.72 29.42 29.03
C MET A 10 2.87 29.50 28.03
N GLN A 11 4.04 28.92 28.33
CA GLN A 11 5.20 28.94 27.42
C GLN A 11 5.13 27.92 26.26
N LEU A 12 4.15 27.00 26.24
CA LEU A 12 3.98 26.00 25.17
C LEU A 12 2.80 26.27 24.22
N CYS A 13 2.08 27.38 24.40
CA CYS A 13 0.94 27.77 23.57
C CYS A 13 1.26 28.68 22.36
N HIS A 14 2.53 28.77 21.94
CA HIS A 14 2.94 29.63 20.82
C HIS A 14 3.05 28.95 19.45
N ILE A 15 2.53 27.74 19.24
CA ILE A 15 2.49 27.11 17.91
C ILE A 15 1.20 26.32 17.71
N ARG A 16 0.13 27.03 17.32
CA ARG A 16 -0.85 26.68 16.25
C ARG A 16 -2.16 27.44 16.46
N SER A 17 -2.17 28.67 15.96
CA SER A 17 -3.40 29.32 15.51
C SER A 17 -4.07 28.40 14.50
N CYS A 18 -5.17 27.76 14.89
CA CYS A 18 -6.10 27.15 13.96
C CYS A 18 -6.73 28.27 13.12
N PRO A 19 -6.64 28.27 11.78
CA PRO A 19 -7.45 29.18 10.99
C PRO A 19 -8.91 28.76 11.15
N SER A 20 -9.71 29.66 11.71
CA SER A 20 -11.17 29.62 11.65
C SER A 20 -11.61 29.39 10.21
N PHE A 21 -12.34 28.29 9.99
CA PHE A 21 -13.02 28.01 8.73
C PHE A 21 -14.00 29.16 8.43
N PRO A 22 -13.87 29.91 7.33
CA PRO A 22 -14.90 30.88 6.97
C PRO A 22 -16.11 30.15 6.41
N SER A 23 -17.30 30.47 6.94
CA SER A 23 -18.59 30.09 6.35
C SER A 23 -18.71 30.64 4.92
N PRO A 24 -19.36 29.94 3.98
CA PRO A 24 -19.45 30.38 2.59
C PRO A 24 -20.49 31.51 2.44
N SER A 25 -20.08 32.76 2.66
CA SER A 25 -20.81 33.92 2.14
C SER A 25 -20.50 34.04 0.65
N THR A 26 -21.44 33.62 -0.19
CA THR A 26 -21.27 33.59 -1.65
C THR A 26 -21.39 35.00 -2.22
N SER A 27 -20.26 35.68 -2.49
CA SER A 27 -20.26 36.97 -3.18
C SER A 27 -20.61 36.80 -4.68
N PRO A 28 -21.45 37.66 -5.27
CA PRO A 28 -21.93 37.52 -6.66
C PRO A 28 -20.82 37.58 -7.71
N LYS A 29 -19.67 38.20 -7.40
CA LYS A 29 -18.49 38.27 -8.30
C LYS A 29 -17.83 36.92 -8.59
N LEU A 30 -18.02 35.90 -7.73
CA LEU A 30 -17.47 34.56 -7.96
C LEU A 30 -18.37 33.67 -8.83
N ARG A 31 -19.65 34.02 -9.02
CA ARG A 31 -20.55 33.26 -9.91
C ARG A 31 -20.22 33.44 -11.40
N HIS A 32 -19.77 34.62 -11.80
CA HIS A 32 -19.41 34.91 -13.20
C HIS A 32 -18.12 34.19 -13.63
N LEU A 33 -17.14 34.06 -12.73
CA LEU A 33 -15.91 33.29 -12.99
C LEU A 33 -16.18 31.77 -12.97
N GLN A 34 -17.17 31.33 -12.21
CA GLN A 34 -17.57 29.92 -12.15
C GLN A 34 -18.36 29.47 -13.40
N LEU A 35 -19.07 30.38 -14.08
CA LEU A 35 -19.72 30.09 -15.38
C LEU A 35 -18.73 30.05 -16.55
N HIS A 36 -17.67 30.87 -16.55
CA HIS A 36 -16.62 30.81 -17.58
C HIS A 36 -15.77 29.54 -17.50
N LEU A 37 -15.61 28.97 -16.30
CA LEU A 37 -14.89 27.70 -16.10
C LEU A 37 -15.74 26.45 -16.38
N LEU A 38 -17.07 26.58 -16.50
CA LEU A 38 -17.97 25.47 -16.81
C LEU A 38 -18.41 25.40 -18.28
N ASN A 39 -18.05 26.38 -19.11
CA ASN A 39 -18.33 26.38 -20.55
C ASN A 39 -17.09 26.23 -21.44
N ASN A 40 -15.95 25.83 -20.87
CA ASN A 40 -14.73 25.53 -21.62
C ASN A 40 -14.25 24.09 -21.41
N LEU A 41 -15.19 23.17 -21.19
CA LEU A 41 -14.97 21.76 -21.45
C LEU A 41 -15.03 21.56 -22.97
N GLN A 42 -13.89 21.75 -23.64
CA GLN A 42 -13.68 21.05 -24.89
C GLN A 42 -13.77 19.54 -24.58
N PRO A 43 -14.52 18.75 -25.37
CA PRO A 43 -14.44 17.31 -25.24
C PRO A 43 -12.98 16.91 -25.54
N PHE A 44 -12.30 16.37 -24.53
CA PHE A 44 -11.02 15.69 -24.72
C PHE A 44 -11.26 14.56 -25.71
N LEU A 45 -10.91 14.82 -26.97
CA LEU A 45 -10.83 13.78 -27.98
C LEU A 45 -9.85 12.73 -27.47
N PRO A 46 -10.16 11.43 -27.60
CA PRO A 46 -9.24 10.40 -27.16
C PRO A 46 -7.94 10.55 -27.94
N LEU A 47 -6.80 10.59 -27.22
CA LEU A 47 -5.45 10.49 -27.76
C LEU A 47 -5.22 9.06 -28.29
N THR A 48 -5.97 8.69 -29.33
CA THR A 48 -5.81 7.44 -30.07
C THR A 48 -5.95 7.71 -31.56
N LYS A 49 -5.26 8.73 -32.10
CA LYS A 49 -4.99 8.83 -33.55
C LYS A 49 -3.99 9.92 -33.95
N MET A 50 -2.85 10.04 -33.28
CA MET A 50 -1.72 10.84 -33.81
C MET A 50 -0.37 10.21 -33.44
N ARG A 51 -0.24 8.91 -33.68
CA ARG A 51 1.06 8.23 -33.72
C ARG A 51 1.03 7.09 -34.74
N GLN A 52 0.50 7.39 -35.92
CA GLN A 52 0.35 6.40 -36.98
C GLN A 52 0.74 6.92 -38.37
N SER A 53 1.47 8.04 -38.46
CA SER A 53 1.87 8.62 -39.75
C SER A 53 3.36 8.92 -39.93
N MET A 54 4.24 8.63 -38.97
CA MET A 54 5.68 8.92 -39.12
C MET A 54 6.59 7.78 -38.62
N LEU A 55 6.20 6.54 -38.90
CA LEU A 55 7.14 5.42 -38.93
C LEU A 55 6.92 4.72 -40.27
N HIS A 56 7.73 5.08 -41.25
CA HIS A 56 7.90 4.25 -42.42
C HIS A 56 8.38 2.88 -41.94
N PRO A 57 7.74 1.78 -42.34
CA PRO A 57 8.29 0.47 -42.09
C PRO A 57 9.60 0.40 -42.87
N LEU A 58 10.74 0.40 -42.16
CA LEU A 58 11.94 -0.22 -42.71
C LEU A 58 11.50 -1.65 -42.99
N GLN A 59 11.38 -1.92 -44.28
CA GLN A 59 10.87 -3.15 -44.84
C GLN A 59 11.73 -4.29 -44.30
N ALA A 60 11.24 -4.93 -43.25
CA ALA A 60 11.79 -6.18 -42.79
C ALA A 60 11.53 -7.17 -43.93
N LEU A 61 12.59 -7.44 -44.70
CA LEU A 61 12.64 -8.60 -45.57
C LEU A 61 12.20 -9.80 -44.72
N PRO A 62 11.20 -10.58 -45.16
CA PRO A 62 10.85 -11.81 -44.48
C PRO A 62 12.05 -12.73 -44.60
N LEU A 63 12.83 -12.84 -43.52
CA LEU A 63 13.77 -13.93 -43.37
C LEU A 63 12.93 -15.22 -43.38
N PRO A 64 13.27 -16.18 -44.25
CA PRO A 64 12.51 -17.41 -44.39
C PRO A 64 12.46 -18.16 -43.06
N ALA A 65 11.37 -18.89 -42.92
CA ALA A 65 11.00 -19.74 -41.80
C ALA A 65 12.17 -20.57 -41.21
N GLU A 66 11.99 -20.93 -39.94
CA GLU A 66 12.76 -21.99 -39.26
C GLU A 66 14.27 -21.72 -39.09
N MET A 67 14.62 -21.02 -38.00
CA MET A 67 15.80 -21.43 -37.21
C MET A 67 15.34 -22.04 -35.90
N SER A 68 14.43 -23.01 -36.02
CA SER A 68 14.41 -24.12 -35.06
C SER A 68 15.83 -24.71 -35.05
N LEU A 69 16.48 -24.53 -33.90
CA LEU A 69 17.76 -25.11 -33.45
C LEU A 69 18.52 -25.86 -34.55
N PRO A 70 19.63 -25.30 -35.11
CA PRO A 70 20.48 -26.07 -35.99
C PRO A 70 20.96 -27.32 -35.24
N THR A 71 20.39 -28.44 -35.69
CA THR A 71 20.98 -29.76 -35.67
C THR A 71 21.23 -30.34 -34.27
N LYS A 72 20.16 -30.87 -33.67
CA LYS A 72 20.26 -32.16 -32.95
C LYS A 72 20.62 -33.25 -33.96
N LYS A 73 21.87 -33.27 -34.41
CA LYS A 73 22.61 -34.33 -35.13
C LYS A 73 23.92 -33.71 -35.61
N PHE A 74 25.03 -34.39 -35.33
CA PHE A 74 26.41 -33.98 -35.54
C PHE A 74 27.06 -33.11 -34.45
N LEU A 75 27.04 -33.56 -33.19
CA LEU A 75 28.36 -33.70 -32.54
C LEU A 75 28.96 -34.98 -33.12
N ALA A 76 29.53 -34.83 -34.31
CA ALA A 76 30.24 -35.89 -34.97
C ALA A 76 31.39 -36.33 -34.05
N GLN A 77 31.37 -37.63 -33.76
CA GLN A 77 32.55 -38.48 -33.84
C GLN A 77 33.67 -38.17 -32.86
N ASN A 78 33.71 -38.95 -31.77
CA ASN A 78 34.94 -39.28 -31.06
C ASN A 78 35.82 -38.06 -30.74
N VAL A 79 35.37 -37.17 -29.85
CA VAL A 79 36.33 -36.37 -29.08
C VAL A 79 37.06 -37.37 -28.18
N LEU A 80 38.10 -38.02 -28.72
CA LEU A 80 39.06 -38.77 -27.94
C LEU A 80 39.83 -37.73 -27.13
N THR A 81 39.22 -37.27 -26.04
CA THR A 81 39.92 -36.52 -25.01
C THR A 81 41.12 -37.36 -24.64
N SER A 82 42.31 -36.80 -24.91
CA SER A 82 43.56 -37.50 -24.65
C SER A 82 43.56 -37.98 -23.20
N LYS A 83 44.21 -39.12 -22.90
CA LYS A 83 44.27 -39.64 -21.52
C LYS A 83 44.77 -38.58 -20.52
N LYS A 84 45.60 -37.65 -21.00
CA LYS A 84 46.08 -36.49 -20.25
C LYS A 84 44.96 -35.49 -19.93
N LEU A 85 44.13 -35.11 -20.91
CA LEU A 85 42.99 -34.22 -20.70
C LEU A 85 41.96 -34.80 -19.72
N LYS A 86 41.68 -36.11 -19.80
CA LYS A 86 40.77 -36.76 -18.85
C LYS A 86 41.28 -36.69 -17.40
N LYS A 87 42.59 -36.93 -17.19
CA LYS A 87 43.22 -36.79 -15.87
C LYS A 87 43.15 -35.36 -15.34
N GLN A 88 43.43 -34.37 -16.20
CA GLN A 88 43.33 -32.96 -15.83
C GLN A 88 41.90 -32.58 -15.44
N MET A 89 40.90 -32.98 -16.22
CA MET A 89 39.49 -32.78 -15.88
C MET A 89 39.10 -33.45 -14.55
N GLU A 90 39.62 -34.66 -14.26
CA GLU A 90 39.37 -35.34 -12.99
C GLU A 90 40.07 -34.68 -11.80
N GLU A 91 41.30 -34.19 -11.99
CA GLU A 91 42.03 -33.41 -10.98
C GLU A 91 41.32 -32.09 -10.67
N GLU A 92 40.87 -31.38 -11.70
CA GLU A 92 40.08 -30.14 -11.55
C GLU A 92 38.75 -30.39 -10.84
N LYS A 93 38.03 -31.46 -11.22
CA LYS A 93 36.78 -31.86 -10.55
C LYS A 93 36.97 -32.27 -9.08
N LYS A 94 38.15 -32.79 -8.71
CA LYS A 94 38.48 -33.12 -7.31
C LYS A 94 38.76 -31.87 -6.48
N VAL A 95 39.30 -30.83 -7.10
CA VAL A 95 39.50 -29.53 -6.46
C VAL A 95 38.16 -28.82 -6.27
N ASP A 96 37.31 -28.82 -7.32
CA ASP A 96 35.96 -28.26 -7.26
C ASP A 96 35.02 -28.95 -8.27
N SER A 97 33.91 -29.50 -7.77
CA SER A 97 32.91 -30.19 -8.59
C SER A 97 32.16 -29.26 -9.55
N THR A 98 32.10 -27.96 -9.26
CA THR A 98 31.29 -26.98 -10.00
C THR A 98 32.00 -26.34 -11.19
N VAL A 99 33.27 -26.67 -11.43
CA VAL A 99 34.14 -26.09 -12.48
C VAL A 99 33.52 -26.13 -13.88
N TYR A 100 32.67 -27.11 -14.15
CA TYR A 100 32.06 -27.33 -15.47
C TYR A 100 30.54 -27.07 -15.51
N GLU A 101 29.94 -26.58 -14.43
CA GLU A 101 28.49 -26.34 -14.30
C GLU A 101 28.04 -24.98 -14.88
N TYR A 102 28.61 -24.54 -15.99
CA TYR A 102 28.33 -23.21 -16.57
C TYR A 102 26.87 -23.05 -17.03
N ASP A 103 26.32 -24.09 -17.67
CA ASP A 103 24.95 -24.06 -18.20
C ASP A 103 23.92 -24.00 -17.08
N GLU A 104 24.16 -24.75 -16.00
CA GLU A 104 23.24 -24.76 -14.85
C GLU A 104 23.13 -23.41 -14.16
N VAL A 105 24.25 -22.68 -14.01
CA VAL A 105 24.27 -21.34 -13.40
C VAL A 105 23.50 -20.35 -14.28
N TRP A 106 23.68 -20.46 -15.60
CA TRP A 106 22.95 -19.63 -16.55
C TRP A 106 21.45 -19.91 -16.49
N ASP A 107 21.05 -21.19 -16.51
CA ASP A 107 19.65 -21.61 -16.41
C ASP A 107 19.02 -21.16 -15.10
N LYS A 108 19.71 -21.32 -13.96
CA LYS A 108 19.26 -20.83 -12.63
C LYS A 108 19.02 -19.32 -12.66
N MET A 109 19.89 -18.54 -13.31
CA MET A 109 19.73 -17.09 -13.45
C MET A 109 18.57 -16.73 -14.37
N GLN A 110 18.37 -17.44 -15.48
CA GLN A 110 17.23 -17.18 -16.38
C GLN A 110 15.90 -17.55 -15.73
N GLN A 111 15.84 -18.67 -15.01
CA GLN A 111 14.69 -19.05 -14.19
C GLN A 111 14.39 -18.00 -13.11
N ALA A 112 15.41 -17.49 -12.41
CA ALA A 112 15.23 -16.41 -11.44
C ALA A 112 14.70 -15.10 -12.08
N LYS A 113 15.14 -14.77 -13.29
CA LYS A 113 14.60 -13.62 -14.04
C LYS A 113 13.15 -13.86 -14.48
N GLN A 114 12.83 -15.06 -14.92
CA GLN A 114 11.49 -15.43 -15.36
C GLN A 114 10.48 -15.37 -14.20
N THR A 115 10.81 -15.98 -13.06
CA THR A 115 9.98 -15.94 -11.85
C THR A 115 9.76 -14.52 -11.33
N GLN A 116 10.77 -13.64 -11.40
CA GLN A 116 10.60 -12.23 -11.05
C GLN A 116 9.68 -11.48 -12.03
N LYS A 117 9.73 -11.79 -13.33
CA LYS A 117 8.82 -11.21 -14.33
C LYS A 117 7.39 -11.67 -14.09
N GLU A 118 7.19 -12.96 -13.86
CA GLU A 118 5.88 -13.54 -13.55
C GLU A 118 5.27 -12.92 -12.29
N ALA A 119 6.06 -12.76 -11.22
CA ALA A 119 5.62 -12.08 -10.01
C ALA A 119 5.17 -10.63 -10.30
N LYS A 120 5.98 -9.86 -11.06
CA LYS A 120 5.61 -8.50 -11.47
C LYS A 120 4.36 -8.47 -12.35
N GLU A 121 4.19 -9.42 -13.27
CA GLU A 121 2.99 -9.51 -14.10
C GLU A 121 1.74 -9.84 -13.26
N THR A 122 1.86 -10.68 -12.23
CA THR A 122 0.75 -10.94 -11.31
C THR A 122 0.36 -9.70 -10.51
N ASP A 123 1.33 -8.90 -10.08
CA ASP A 123 1.09 -7.61 -9.41
C ASP A 123 0.50 -6.56 -10.36
N LEU A 124 0.88 -6.57 -11.64
CA LEU A 124 0.32 -5.68 -12.67
C LEU A 124 -1.12 -6.05 -13.05
N LYS A 125 -1.50 -7.33 -13.00
CA LYS A 125 -2.88 -7.77 -13.25
C LYS A 125 -3.86 -7.26 -12.19
N ASN A 126 -3.41 -7.06 -10.95
CA ASN A 126 -4.21 -6.50 -9.86
C ASN A 126 -3.38 -5.48 -9.06
N PRO A 127 -3.15 -4.27 -9.61
CA PRO A 127 -2.27 -3.29 -8.98
C PRO A 127 -2.91 -2.80 -7.68
N LYS A 128 -2.43 -3.32 -6.55
CA LYS A 128 -2.83 -2.82 -5.24
C LYS A 128 -2.20 -1.44 -5.04
N PRO A 129 -2.99 -0.39 -4.78
CA PRO A 129 -2.46 0.95 -4.59
C PRO A 129 -1.59 1.01 -3.32
N LYS A 130 -0.37 1.56 -3.47
CA LYS A 130 0.69 1.53 -2.46
C LYS A 130 0.29 2.11 -1.08
N TYR A 131 -0.67 3.04 -1.03
CA TYR A 131 -0.98 3.81 0.19
C TYR A 131 -2.45 3.78 0.64
N ILE A 132 -3.39 3.29 -0.17
CA ILE A 132 -4.83 3.38 0.18
C ILE A 132 -5.15 2.58 1.44
N HIS A 133 -4.51 1.43 1.62
CA HIS A 133 -4.69 0.61 2.82
C HIS A 133 -4.39 1.41 4.11
N ASN A 134 -3.27 2.13 4.15
CA ASN A 134 -2.89 2.91 5.33
C ASN A 134 -3.82 4.10 5.55
N LEU A 135 -4.33 4.72 4.48
CA LEU A 135 -5.33 5.77 4.56
C LEU A 135 -6.64 5.26 5.17
N LEU A 136 -7.10 4.08 4.76
CA LEU A 136 -8.32 3.45 5.30
C LEU A 136 -8.17 3.08 6.77
N ILE A 137 -7.04 2.49 7.16
CA ILE A 137 -6.73 2.21 8.58
C ILE A 137 -6.70 3.51 9.39
N SER A 138 -6.08 4.56 8.86
CA SER A 138 -6.01 5.86 9.54
C SER A 138 -7.40 6.51 9.67
N ALA A 139 -8.28 6.32 8.69
CA ALA A 139 -9.66 6.80 8.79
C ALA A 139 -10.44 6.00 9.85
N GLU A 140 -10.27 4.68 9.88
CA GLU A 140 -10.93 3.81 10.87
C GLU A 140 -10.49 4.12 12.30
N THR A 141 -9.19 4.31 12.53
CA THR A 141 -8.66 4.67 13.85
C THR A 141 -9.26 5.98 14.36
N ARG A 142 -9.30 7.03 13.53
CA ARG A 142 -9.94 8.31 13.88
C ARG A 142 -11.42 8.16 14.20
N ARG A 143 -12.17 7.40 13.41
CA ARG A 143 -13.59 7.08 13.69
C ARG A 143 -13.74 6.42 15.05
N LEU A 144 -12.87 5.47 15.36
CA LEU A 144 -12.89 4.75 16.63
C LEU A 144 -12.45 5.60 17.81
N ASP A 145 -11.63 6.62 17.60
CA ASP A 145 -11.21 7.59 18.62
C ASP A 145 -12.31 8.61 18.91
N HIS A 146 -13.00 9.11 17.87
CA HIS A 146 -14.17 9.96 18.02
C HIS A 146 -15.24 9.31 18.90
N LEU A 147 -15.59 8.05 18.60
CA LEU A 147 -16.55 7.29 19.41
C LEU A 147 -16.11 7.11 20.87
N ARG A 148 -14.80 6.99 21.14
CA ARG A 148 -14.30 6.90 22.53
C ARG A 148 -14.41 8.24 23.25
N ALA A 149 -14.16 9.34 22.54
CA ALA A 149 -14.26 10.68 23.10
C ALA A 149 -15.71 10.98 23.46
N GLU A 150 -16.66 10.71 22.57
CA GLU A 150 -18.11 10.81 22.84
C GLU A 150 -18.52 9.92 24.03
N GLU A 151 -18.09 8.66 24.07
CA GLU A 151 -18.39 7.77 25.19
C GLU A 151 -17.86 8.31 26.52
N LYS A 152 -16.66 8.90 26.53
CA LYS A 152 -16.08 9.50 27.74
C LYS A 152 -16.80 10.79 28.12
N LEU A 153 -17.20 11.60 27.14
CA LEU A 153 -17.96 12.82 27.36
C LEU A 153 -19.30 12.51 28.03
N MET A 154 -20.07 11.56 27.49
CA MET A 154 -21.33 11.12 28.10
C MET A 154 -21.15 10.57 29.52
N GLN A 155 -20.01 9.93 29.81
CA GLN A 155 -19.72 9.47 31.17
C GLN A 155 -19.47 10.64 32.12
N LEU A 156 -18.75 11.66 31.67
CA LEU A 156 -18.50 12.87 32.46
C LEU A 156 -19.77 13.68 32.69
N GLU A 157 -20.64 13.78 31.69
CA GLU A 157 -21.97 14.42 31.81
C GLU A 157 -22.81 13.73 32.89
N ARG A 158 -22.88 12.39 32.90
CA ARG A 158 -23.59 11.65 33.96
C ARG A 158 -23.01 11.85 35.35
N LEU A 159 -21.68 11.93 35.46
CA LEU A 159 -21.04 12.20 36.75
C LEU A 159 -21.33 13.63 37.23
N ARG A 160 -21.53 14.57 36.30
CA ARG A 160 -21.92 15.95 36.61
C ARG A 160 -23.38 16.06 37.01
N GLU A 161 -24.27 15.36 36.31
CA GLU A 161 -25.71 15.27 36.62
C GLU A 161 -25.95 14.55 37.95
N GLY A 162 -25.05 13.66 38.37
CA GLY A 162 -25.05 13.07 39.71
C GLY A 162 -26.39 12.39 40.05
N ASP A 163 -26.99 12.80 41.17
CA ASP A 163 -28.23 12.23 41.70
C ASP A 163 -29.50 12.94 41.19
N GLU A 164 -29.39 13.95 40.31
CA GLU A 164 -30.55 14.74 39.82
C GLU A 164 -31.60 13.87 39.07
N PHE A 165 -31.21 12.67 38.66
CA PHE A 165 -32.06 11.74 37.91
C PHE A 165 -32.26 10.39 38.61
N ALA A 166 -31.93 10.27 39.91
CA ALA A 166 -32.11 9.04 40.67
C ALA A 166 -33.59 8.65 40.85
N ASP A 167 -34.48 9.63 40.96
CA ASP A 167 -35.91 9.42 41.17
C ASP A 167 -36.68 9.09 39.87
N LYS A 168 -36.02 9.08 38.71
CA LYS A 168 -36.66 8.88 37.40
C LYS A 168 -36.38 7.49 36.84
N GLU A 169 -37.39 6.89 36.20
CA GLU A 169 -37.25 5.57 35.57
C GLU A 169 -36.28 5.59 34.36
N SER A 170 -35.27 4.71 34.36
CA SER A 170 -34.28 4.63 33.28
C SER A 170 -34.65 3.58 32.22
N PHE A 171 -35.11 4.01 31.04
CA PHE A 171 -35.47 3.10 29.94
C PHE A 171 -34.30 2.86 28.98
N VAL A 172 -33.75 1.63 28.98
CA VAL A 172 -32.64 1.25 28.10
C VAL A 172 -33.10 0.24 27.05
N THR A 173 -33.07 0.63 25.76
CA THR A 173 -33.42 -0.26 24.64
C THR A 173 -32.40 -1.39 24.45
N GLN A 174 -32.81 -2.51 23.83
CA GLN A 174 -31.93 -3.67 23.57
C GLN A 174 -30.67 -3.29 22.76
N ARG A 175 -30.81 -2.34 21.82
CA ARG A 175 -29.69 -1.80 21.03
C ARG A 175 -28.68 -1.08 21.92
N THR A 176 -29.14 -0.29 22.89
CA THR A 176 -28.28 0.43 23.82
C THR A 176 -27.56 -0.52 24.77
N LYS A 177 -28.26 -1.53 25.33
CA LYS A 177 -27.63 -2.61 26.13
C LYS A 177 -26.52 -3.32 25.35
N THR A 178 -26.77 -3.62 24.07
CA THR A 178 -25.79 -4.24 23.18
C THR A 178 -24.57 -3.34 22.94
N ARG A 179 -24.79 -2.02 22.75
CA ARG A 179 -23.70 -1.04 22.60
C ARG A 179 -22.81 -0.99 23.84
N TRP A 180 -23.41 -0.95 25.04
CA TRP A 180 -22.66 -0.97 26.31
C TRP A 180 -21.85 -2.25 26.50
N LYS A 181 -22.45 -3.42 26.23
CA LYS A 181 -21.74 -4.71 26.30
C LYS A 181 -20.55 -4.76 25.34
N LYS A 182 -20.71 -4.23 24.12
CA LYS A 182 -19.62 -4.13 23.12
C LYS A 182 -18.51 -3.18 23.59
N SER A 183 -18.84 -2.00 24.13
CA SER A 183 -17.83 -1.07 24.66
C SER A 183 -17.09 -1.66 25.88
N ALA A 184 -17.80 -2.29 26.82
CA ALA A 184 -17.20 -2.97 27.97
C ALA A 184 -16.23 -4.09 27.55
N LYS A 185 -16.64 -4.96 26.61
CA LYS A 185 -15.77 -6.02 26.05
C LYS A 185 -14.52 -5.42 25.39
N ARG A 186 -14.66 -4.30 24.67
CA ARG A 186 -13.54 -3.60 24.02
C ARG A 186 -12.57 -3.01 25.05
N LYS A 187 -13.05 -2.39 26.13
CA LYS A 187 -12.22 -1.88 27.23
C LYS A 187 -11.44 -3.01 27.91
N ARG A 188 -12.10 -4.13 28.25
CA ARG A 188 -11.45 -5.31 28.85
C ARG A 188 -10.39 -5.94 27.95
N ARG A 189 -10.61 -5.99 26.63
CA ARG A 189 -9.59 -6.50 25.69
C ARG A 189 -8.34 -5.62 25.69
N ARG A 190 -8.50 -4.29 25.71
CA ARG A 190 -7.37 -3.35 25.77
C ARG A 190 -6.61 -3.42 27.08
N THR A 191 -7.28 -3.56 28.22
CA THR A 191 -6.58 -3.70 29.51
C THR A 191 -5.75 -4.97 29.53
N ARG A 192 -6.29 -6.10 29.04
CA ARG A 192 -5.53 -7.35 28.88
C ARG A 192 -4.31 -7.21 27.96
N GLU A 193 -4.48 -6.55 26.82
CA GLU A 193 -3.38 -6.32 25.87
C GLU A 193 -2.27 -5.44 26.45
N LYS A 194 -2.64 -4.43 27.26
CA LYS A 194 -1.66 -3.59 27.97
C LYS A 194 -0.92 -4.36 29.05
N VAL A 195 -1.62 -5.23 29.80
CA VAL A 195 -1.02 -6.04 30.88
C VAL A 195 -0.07 -7.10 30.32
N GLY A 196 -0.36 -7.69 29.15
CA GLY A 196 0.53 -8.69 28.54
C GLY A 196 1.71 -8.12 27.73
N LYS A 197 1.83 -6.80 27.62
CA LYS A 197 2.96 -6.11 26.96
C LYS A 197 3.94 -5.48 27.95
N ASN A 198 3.60 -5.45 29.23
CA ASN A 198 4.47 -5.07 30.34
C ASN A 198 5.05 -6.33 30.98
#